data_AF-A0A366D8I7-F1
#
_entry.id   AF-A0A366D8I7-F1
#
_cell.length_a   1.000
_cell.length_b   1.000
_cell.length_c   1.000
_cell.angle_alpha   90.00
_cell.angle_beta   90.00
_cell.angle_gamma   90.00
#
_symmetry.space_group_name_H-M   'P 1'
#
loop_
_entity.id
_entity.type
_entity.pdbx_description
1 polymer ?
#
loop_
_entity_poly.entity_id
_entity_poly.type
_entity_poly.pdbx_seq_one_letter_code
_entity_poly.pdbx_strand_id
1 'polypeptide(L)'
;MEALFTSTSTVALAEMGDKTQLLALFLATRFASKTPIVLGILIATLLNHAVSAWFGSTIAAWIPTYFASWIVGFSFIAVGFWLLIPDKDDSEDNQLLKYGAFCATFMLFFLAEIGDKTQIATVLLGAHYGSVWAVLIGSTLGMMMANVPVVFAGRWLMDKVDANCTRKLACILFIIIGIITIVTPQLT
;
A
#
# COMPACT_ATOMS: atom_id res chain seq x y z
N MET A 1 18.09 -2.59 6.42
CA MET A 1 17.90 -1.64 5.31
C MET A 1 17.01 -2.23 4.22
N GLU A 2 17.17 -3.51 3.87
CA GLU A 2 16.33 -4.20 2.88
C GLU A 2 14.83 -4.06 3.14
N ALA A 3 14.35 -4.38 4.34
CA ALA A 3 12.93 -4.23 4.71
C ALA A 3 12.34 -2.85 4.41
N LEU A 4 13.11 -1.77 4.67
CA LEU A 4 12.67 -0.41 4.39
C LEU A 4 12.57 -0.19 2.88
N PHE A 5 13.62 -0.48 2.11
CA PHE A 5 13.61 -0.26 0.65
C PHE A 5 12.60 -1.14 -0.07
N THR A 6 12.53 -2.43 0.25
CA THR A 6 11.54 -3.34 -0.35
C THR A 6 10.12 -2.88 -0.04
N SER A 7 9.81 -2.52 1.21
CA SER A 7 8.47 -2.03 1.57
C SER A 7 8.14 -0.72 0.88
N THR A 8 9.10 0.21 0.78
CA THR A 8 8.93 1.46 0.05
C THR A 8 8.62 1.21 -1.43
N SER A 9 9.43 0.40 -2.11
CA SER A 9 9.29 0.17 -3.55
C SER A 9 8.04 -0.66 -3.89
N THR A 10 7.75 -1.70 -3.12
CA THR A 10 6.58 -2.56 -3.34
C THR A 10 5.28 -1.79 -3.15
N VAL A 11 5.16 -1.04 -2.05
CA VAL A 11 3.94 -0.26 -1.77
C VAL A 11 3.81 0.90 -2.75
N ALA A 12 4.88 1.63 -3.07
CA ALA A 12 4.81 2.70 -4.07
C ALA A 12 4.36 2.19 -5.44
N LEU A 13 4.85 1.03 -5.88
CA LEU A 13 4.47 0.46 -7.18
C LEU A 13 3.07 -0.15 -7.17
N ALA A 14 2.68 -0.80 -6.08
CA ALA A 14 1.34 -1.38 -5.92
C ALA A 14 0.25 -0.31 -5.92
N GLU A 15 0.52 0.81 -5.26
CA GLU A 15 -0.37 1.96 -5.15
C GLU A 15 -0.51 2.75 -6.47
N MET A 16 0.45 2.62 -7.39
CA MET A 16 0.54 3.48 -8.55
C MET A 16 -0.48 3.10 -9.64
N GLY A 17 -1.55 3.86 -9.73
CA GLY A 17 -2.71 3.64 -10.60
C GLY A 17 -3.89 2.97 -9.89
N ASP A 18 -3.87 2.92 -8.55
CA ASP A 18 -4.88 2.27 -7.72
C ASP A 18 -6.01 3.24 -7.28
N LYS A 19 -7.06 2.69 -6.68
CA LYS A 19 -8.25 3.34 -6.14
C LYS A 19 -7.92 4.46 -5.17
N THR A 20 -6.95 4.27 -4.29
CA THR A 20 -6.50 5.28 -3.30
C THR A 20 -5.80 6.46 -3.98
N GLN A 21 -5.06 6.24 -5.06
CA GLN A 21 -4.51 7.33 -5.88
C GLN A 21 -5.60 8.11 -6.63
N LEU A 22 -6.66 7.43 -7.11
CA LEU A 22 -7.85 8.09 -7.67
C LEU A 22 -8.63 8.88 -6.60
N LEU A 23 -8.73 8.34 -5.39
CA LEU A 23 -9.31 9.04 -4.24
C LEU A 23 -8.50 10.29 -3.86
N ALA A 24 -7.16 10.24 -3.87
CA ALA A 24 -6.31 11.42 -3.67
C ALA A 24 -6.60 12.51 -4.72
N LEU A 25 -6.73 12.11 -5.99
CA LEU A 25 -7.10 13.02 -7.07
C LEU A 25 -8.48 13.64 -6.81
N PHE A 26 -9.48 12.81 -6.49
CA PHE A 26 -10.83 13.26 -6.19
C PHE A 26 -10.83 14.29 -5.05
N LEU A 27 -10.18 14.00 -3.92
CA LEU A 27 -10.10 14.91 -2.78
C LEU A 27 -9.37 16.22 -3.12
N ALA A 28 -8.32 16.16 -3.95
CA ALA A 28 -7.61 17.34 -4.43
C ALA A 28 -8.47 18.25 -5.33
N THR A 29 -9.50 17.70 -5.99
CA THR A 29 -10.48 18.52 -6.74
C THR A 29 -11.57 19.11 -5.86
N ARG A 30 -11.88 18.49 -4.71
CA ARG A 30 -12.95 18.93 -3.80
C ARG A 30 -12.48 19.94 -2.75
N PHE A 31 -11.21 19.91 -2.36
CA PHE A 31 -10.66 20.78 -1.32
C PHE A 31 -9.54 21.66 -1.85
N ALA A 32 -9.62 22.97 -1.55
CA ALA A 32 -8.59 23.93 -1.96
C ALA A 32 -7.25 23.74 -1.21
N SER A 33 -7.31 23.26 0.03
CA SER A 33 -6.13 23.09 0.89
C SER A 33 -5.55 21.69 0.75
N LYS A 34 -4.33 21.60 0.22
CA LYS A 34 -3.63 20.34 -0.06
C LYS A 34 -2.96 19.72 1.17
N THR A 35 -2.44 20.54 2.09
CA THR A 35 -1.74 20.06 3.28
C THR A 35 -2.62 19.18 4.19
N PRO A 36 -3.88 19.53 4.48
CA PRO A 36 -4.78 18.68 5.24
C PRO A 36 -5.07 17.33 4.57
N ILE A 37 -5.11 17.29 3.23
CA ILE A 37 -5.27 16.04 2.47
C ILE A 37 -4.03 15.16 2.73
N VAL A 38 -2.83 15.70 2.50
CA VAL A 38 -1.56 14.99 2.72
C VAL A 38 -1.45 14.45 4.15
N LEU A 39 -1.82 15.27 5.16
CA LEU A 39 -1.83 14.82 6.55
C LEU A 39 -2.88 13.74 6.81
N GLY A 40 -4.05 13.84 6.19
CA GLY A 40 -5.09 12.81 6.29
C GLY A 40 -4.62 11.46 5.76
N ILE A 41 -3.99 11.46 4.58
CA ILE A 41 -3.37 10.26 3.97
C ILE A 41 -2.31 9.70 4.92
N LEU A 42 -1.38 10.54 5.36
CA LEU A 42 -0.28 10.13 6.24
C LEU A 42 -0.79 9.42 7.51
N ILE A 43 -1.77 10.00 8.20
CA ILE A 43 -2.29 9.44 9.45
C ILE A 43 -3.11 8.16 9.19
N ALA A 44 -3.91 8.11 8.11
CA ALA A 44 -4.64 6.91 7.72
C ALA A 44 -3.68 5.74 7.45
N THR A 45 -2.69 5.97 6.60
CA THR A 45 -1.66 5.00 6.22
C THR A 45 -0.84 4.56 7.43
N LEU A 46 -0.38 5.49 8.28
CA LEU A 46 0.37 5.11 9.49
C LEU A 46 -0.42 4.14 10.37
N LEU A 47 -1.72 4.37 10.58
CA LEU A 47 -2.54 3.48 11.38
C LEU A 47 -2.75 2.12 10.69
N ASN A 48 -3.16 2.11 9.42
CA ASN A 48 -3.41 0.87 8.70
C ASN A 48 -2.13 0.03 8.53
N HIS A 49 -1.01 0.66 8.18
CA HIS A 49 0.25 -0.03 7.97
C HIS A 49 0.89 -0.47 9.28
N ALA A 50 0.72 0.28 10.38
CA ALA A 50 1.21 -0.15 11.68
C ALA A 50 0.49 -1.41 12.14
N VAL A 51 -0.85 -1.43 12.02
CA VAL A 51 -1.66 -2.61 12.34
C VAL A 51 -1.26 -3.78 11.43
N SER A 52 -1.11 -3.54 10.14
CA SER A 52 -0.78 -4.59 9.16
C SER A 52 0.60 -5.20 9.39
N ALA A 53 1.63 -4.36 9.56
CA ALA A 53 2.99 -4.81 9.81
C ALA A 53 3.12 -5.53 11.16
N TRP A 54 2.46 -5.01 12.20
CA TRP A 54 2.42 -5.66 13.52
C TRP A 54 1.70 -7.01 13.47
N PHE A 55 0.56 -7.06 12.80
CA PHE A 55 -0.23 -8.28 12.63
C PHE A 55 0.56 -9.35 11.87
N GLY A 56 1.18 -8.97 10.75
CA GLY A 56 2.01 -9.87 9.96
C GLY A 56 3.19 -10.44 10.74
N SER A 57 3.93 -9.57 11.44
CA SER A 57 5.05 -9.99 12.29
C SER A 57 4.61 -10.93 13.43
N THR A 58 3.45 -10.67 14.03
CA THR A 58 2.93 -11.48 15.14
C THR A 58 2.42 -12.84 14.66
N ILE A 59 1.67 -12.89 13.56
CA ILE A 59 1.16 -14.14 13.00
C ILE A 59 2.29 -15.05 12.53
N ALA A 60 3.35 -14.47 11.93
CA ALA A 60 4.50 -15.25 11.49
C ALA A 60 5.13 -16.04 12.64
N ALA A 61 5.15 -15.49 13.85
CA ALA A 61 5.67 -16.17 15.04
C ALA A 61 4.84 -17.39 15.48
N TRP A 62 3.59 -17.53 15.01
CA TRP A 62 2.73 -18.67 15.32
C TRP A 62 2.74 -19.74 14.22
N ILE A 63 3.34 -19.45 13.07
CA ILE A 63 3.43 -20.39 11.95
C ILE A 63 4.75 -21.17 12.09
N PRO A 64 4.73 -22.52 12.01
CA PRO A 64 5.96 -23.29 12.01
C PRO A 64 6.88 -22.84 10.87
N THR A 65 8.17 -22.62 11.18
CA THR A 65 9.18 -22.10 10.25
C THR A 65 9.24 -22.86 8.93
N TYR A 66 9.02 -24.19 8.97
CA TYR A 66 8.93 -25.04 7.78
C TYR A 66 7.85 -24.59 6.78
N PHE A 67 6.67 -24.17 7.27
CA PHE A 67 5.55 -23.76 6.41
C PHE A 67 5.56 -22.26 6.10
N ALA A 68 6.18 -21.45 6.95
CA ALA A 68 6.10 -20.01 6.87
C ALA A 68 6.60 -19.48 5.50
N SER A 69 7.71 -20.00 4.98
CA SER A 69 8.27 -19.54 3.70
C SER A 69 7.38 -19.86 2.51
N TRP A 70 6.74 -21.03 2.53
CA TRP A 70 5.78 -21.42 1.50
C TRP A 70 4.52 -20.54 1.55
N ILE A 71 3.95 -20.36 2.74
CA ILE A 71 2.74 -19.55 2.91
C ILE A 71 2.98 -18.11 2.49
N VAL A 72 4.03 -17.47 3.00
CA VAL A 72 4.35 -16.06 2.70
C VAL A 72 4.74 -15.90 1.23
N GLY A 73 5.59 -16.79 0.71
CA GLY A 73 6.05 -16.72 -0.67
C GLY A 73 4.94 -16.91 -1.71
N PHE A 74 4.07 -17.91 -1.52
CA PHE A 74 2.89 -18.06 -2.39
C PHE A 74 1.89 -16.90 -2.23
N SER A 75 1.78 -16.31 -1.04
CA SER A 75 0.93 -15.15 -0.83
C SER A 75 1.44 -13.92 -1.58
N PHE A 76 2.77 -13.68 -1.60
CA PHE A 76 3.34 -12.60 -2.42
C PHE A 76 3.05 -12.80 -3.91
N ILE A 77 3.19 -14.03 -4.41
CA ILE A 77 2.86 -14.36 -5.81
C ILE A 77 1.37 -14.11 -6.08
N ALA A 78 0.48 -14.54 -5.18
CA ALA A 78 -0.96 -14.33 -5.30
C ALA A 78 -1.33 -12.84 -5.33
N VAL A 79 -0.76 -12.02 -4.43
CA VAL A 79 -0.93 -10.56 -4.43
C VAL A 79 -0.38 -9.96 -5.73
N GLY A 80 0.78 -10.42 -6.19
CA GLY A 80 1.37 -9.98 -7.45
C GLY A 80 0.42 -10.16 -8.64
N PHE A 81 -0.26 -11.31 -8.74
CA PHE A 81 -1.29 -11.53 -9.77
C PHE A 81 -2.54 -10.68 -9.52
N TRP A 82 -2.95 -10.48 -8.27
CA TRP A 82 -4.12 -9.66 -7.93
C TRP A 82 -3.93 -8.20 -8.35
N LEU A 83 -2.71 -7.65 -8.30
CA LEU A 83 -2.41 -6.30 -8.78
C LEU A 83 -2.67 -6.11 -10.29
N LEU A 84 -2.69 -7.17 -11.09
CA LEU A 84 -3.03 -7.08 -12.52
C LEU A 84 -4.51 -6.81 -12.77
N ILE A 85 -5.37 -7.05 -11.77
CA ILE A 85 -6.80 -6.75 -11.84
C ILE A 85 -6.97 -5.27 -11.48
N PRO A 86 -7.39 -4.40 -12.42
CA PRO A 86 -7.53 -2.97 -12.14
C PRO A 86 -8.69 -2.72 -11.20
N ASP A 87 -8.48 -1.84 -10.23
CA ASP A 87 -9.54 -1.36 -9.36
C ASP A 87 -10.40 -0.32 -10.06
N LYS A 88 -11.63 -0.20 -9.58
CA LYS A 88 -12.58 0.78 -10.09
C LYS A 88 -12.50 2.03 -9.23
N ASP A 89 -12.72 3.16 -9.87
CA ASP A 89 -12.92 4.41 -9.16
C ASP A 89 -14.29 4.37 -8.47
N ASP A 90 -14.30 4.16 -7.16
CA ASP A 90 -15.50 4.22 -6.33
C ASP A 90 -15.56 5.56 -5.55
N SER A 91 -14.82 6.59 -5.97
CA SER A 91 -14.81 7.90 -5.31
C SER A 91 -16.04 8.72 -5.72
N GLU A 92 -17.07 8.66 -4.87
CA GLU A 92 -18.30 9.45 -5.03
C GLU A 92 -18.42 10.55 -3.96
N ASP A 93 -19.35 11.49 -4.17
CA ASP A 93 -19.66 12.52 -3.17
C ASP A 93 -20.20 11.87 -1.89
N ASN A 94 -19.30 11.76 -0.91
CA ASN A 94 -19.58 11.14 0.37
C ASN A 94 -19.99 12.20 1.40
N GLN A 95 -20.93 11.86 2.30
CA GLN A 95 -21.28 12.71 3.44
C GLN A 95 -20.06 13.08 4.31
N LEU A 96 -18.97 12.32 4.23
CA LEU A 96 -17.72 12.60 4.92
C LEU A 96 -17.07 13.92 4.49
N LEU A 97 -17.32 14.42 3.27
CA LEU A 97 -16.75 15.67 2.76
C LEU A 97 -17.13 16.90 3.61
N LYS A 98 -18.26 16.86 4.33
CA LYS A 98 -18.72 17.94 5.21
C LYS A 98 -17.84 18.14 6.45
N TYR A 99 -17.01 17.15 6.81
CA TYR A 99 -16.11 17.23 7.96
C TYR A 99 -14.76 17.89 7.64
N GLY A 100 -14.61 18.42 6.43
CA GLY A 100 -13.41 19.14 5.99
C GLY A 100 -12.30 18.22 5.47
N ALA A 101 -11.29 18.84 4.85
CA ALA A 101 -10.29 18.14 4.06
C ALA A 101 -9.52 17.05 4.83
N PHE A 102 -9.05 17.35 6.05
CA PHE A 102 -8.30 16.38 6.86
C PHE A 102 -9.16 15.17 7.25
N CYS A 103 -10.29 15.41 7.92
CA CYS A 103 -11.14 14.33 8.43
C CYS A 103 -11.75 13.49 7.31
N ALA A 104 -12.21 14.14 6.23
CA ALA A 104 -12.72 13.43 5.07
C ALA A 104 -11.65 12.54 4.44
N THR A 105 -10.44 13.08 4.22
CA THR A 105 -9.32 12.32 3.65
C THR A 105 -8.92 11.16 4.55
N PHE A 106 -8.72 11.43 5.84
CA PHE A 106 -8.36 10.41 6.82
C PHE A 106 -9.36 9.24 6.81
N MET A 107 -10.66 9.52 6.92
CA MET A 107 -11.68 8.47 6.97
C MET A 107 -11.80 7.72 5.64
N LEU A 108 -11.78 8.42 4.51
CA LEU A 108 -11.93 7.80 3.19
C LEU A 108 -10.70 6.93 2.85
N PHE A 109 -9.49 7.42 3.09
CA PHE A 109 -8.27 6.62 2.88
C PHE A 109 -8.22 5.43 3.84
N PHE A 110 -8.51 5.66 5.12
CA PHE A 110 -8.49 4.60 6.12
C PHE A 110 -9.43 3.46 5.73
N LEU A 111 -10.66 3.78 5.34
CA LEU A 111 -11.65 2.81 4.90
C LEU A 111 -11.30 2.15 3.55
N ALA A 112 -10.71 2.90 2.62
CA ALA A 112 -10.32 2.38 1.31
C ALA A 112 -9.21 1.33 1.40
N GLU A 113 -8.29 1.49 2.37
CA GLU A 113 -7.19 0.54 2.57
C GLU A 113 -7.60 -0.73 3.35
N ILE A 114 -8.75 -0.74 4.06
CA ILE A 114 -9.17 -1.93 4.81
C ILE A 114 -9.56 -3.06 3.85
N GLY A 115 -8.81 -4.16 3.92
CA GLY A 115 -9.00 -5.37 3.13
C GLY A 115 -8.38 -5.30 1.74
N ASP A 116 -7.64 -4.23 1.42
CA ASP A 116 -7.08 -4.03 0.09
C ASP A 116 -5.73 -4.75 -0.11
N LYS A 117 -5.33 -4.91 -1.39
CA LYS A 117 -4.09 -5.53 -1.86
C LYS A 117 -2.86 -4.95 -1.16
N THR A 118 -2.81 -3.63 -1.00
CA THR A 118 -1.68 -2.95 -0.34
C THR A 118 -1.63 -3.28 1.16
N GLN A 119 -2.78 -3.47 1.81
CA GLN A 119 -2.82 -3.92 3.21
C GLN A 119 -2.32 -5.35 3.35
N ILE A 120 -2.80 -6.27 2.51
CA ILE A 120 -2.34 -7.66 2.49
C ILE A 120 -0.83 -7.72 2.20
N ALA A 121 -0.33 -6.93 1.24
CA ALA A 121 1.08 -6.81 0.96
C ALA A 121 1.89 -6.37 2.20
N THR A 122 1.40 -5.38 2.94
CA THR A 122 2.06 -4.87 4.15
C THR A 122 2.07 -5.90 5.27
N VAL A 123 1.00 -6.69 5.43
CA VAL A 123 0.98 -7.86 6.34
C VAL A 123 2.05 -8.86 5.94
N LEU A 124 2.17 -9.20 4.64
CA LEU A 124 3.18 -10.14 4.16
C LEU A 124 4.61 -9.63 4.34
N LEU A 125 4.85 -8.34 4.13
CA LEU A 125 6.14 -7.71 4.40
C LEU A 125 6.49 -7.75 5.90
N GLY A 126 5.51 -7.51 6.77
CA GLY A 126 5.65 -7.66 8.22
C GLY A 126 5.99 -9.10 8.63
N ALA A 127 5.33 -10.08 8.01
CA ALA A 127 5.59 -11.49 8.22
C ALA A 127 6.98 -11.91 7.69
N HIS A 128 7.38 -11.40 6.52
CA HIS A 128 8.65 -11.73 5.87
C HIS A 128 9.86 -11.17 6.60
N TYR A 129 9.81 -9.90 7.04
CA TYR A 129 10.96 -9.23 7.62
C TYR A 129 10.99 -9.23 9.15
N GLY A 130 9.87 -9.49 9.84
CA GLY A 130 9.75 -9.43 11.30
C GLY A 130 10.00 -8.04 11.93
N SER A 131 10.42 -7.05 11.14
CA SER A 131 10.74 -5.69 11.60
C SER A 131 9.58 -4.74 11.35
N VAL A 132 8.67 -4.65 12.33
CA VAL A 132 7.47 -3.79 12.26
C VAL A 132 7.82 -2.35 11.91
N TRP A 133 8.85 -1.76 12.55
CA TRP A 133 9.23 -0.38 12.32
C TRP A 133 9.79 -0.12 10.92
N ALA A 134 10.63 -1.02 10.40
CA ALA A 134 11.20 -0.85 9.07
C ALA A 134 10.13 -0.96 7.98
N VAL A 135 9.20 -1.92 8.14
CA VAL A 135 8.07 -2.10 7.22
C VAL A 135 7.09 -0.93 7.31
N LEU A 136 6.75 -0.46 8.52
CA LEU A 136 5.89 0.71 8.73
C LEU A 136 6.46 1.95 8.05
N ILE A 137 7.72 2.28 8.31
CA ILE A 137 8.36 3.47 7.74
C ILE A 137 8.46 3.33 6.22
N GLY A 138 8.92 2.18 5.72
CA GLY A 138 9.09 1.96 4.29
C GLY A 138 7.76 2.02 3.54
N SER A 139 6.76 1.26 3.99
CA SER A 139 5.43 1.24 3.37
C SER A 139 4.74 2.61 3.42
N THR A 140 4.89 3.37 4.52
CA THR A 140 4.36 4.74 4.61
C THR A 140 5.06 5.66 3.61
N LEU A 141 6.39 5.58 3.49
CA LEU A 141 7.12 6.35 2.46
C LEU A 141 6.65 5.98 1.05
N GLY A 142 6.45 4.70 0.77
CA GLY A 142 5.93 4.23 -0.51
C GLY A 142 4.57 4.84 -0.84
N MET A 143 3.63 4.78 0.11
CA MET A 143 2.29 5.33 -0.03
C MET A 143 2.30 6.85 -0.26
N MET A 144 3.12 7.57 0.50
CA MET A 144 3.25 9.02 0.35
C MET A 144 3.90 9.41 -0.97
N MET A 145 4.89 8.65 -1.45
CA MET A 145 5.49 8.87 -2.77
C MET A 145 4.51 8.66 -3.92
N ALA A 146 3.57 7.72 -3.80
CA ALA A 146 2.54 7.51 -4.81
C ALA A 146 1.46 8.61 -4.79
N ASN A 147 0.97 8.96 -3.60
CA ASN A 147 -0.22 9.82 -3.46
C ASN A 147 0.07 11.32 -3.40
N VAL A 148 1.14 11.74 -2.73
CA VAL A 148 1.43 13.19 -2.57
C VAL A 148 1.62 13.89 -3.91
N PRO A 149 2.38 13.34 -4.88
CA PRO A 149 2.51 13.97 -6.19
C PRO A 149 1.15 14.19 -6.89
N VAL A 150 0.21 13.25 -6.73
CA VAL A 150 -1.15 13.39 -7.28
C VAL A 150 -1.95 14.49 -6.59
N VAL A 151 -1.85 14.63 -5.27
CA VAL A 151 -2.52 15.73 -4.55
C VAL A 151 -2.06 17.10 -5.07
N PHE A 152 -0.79 17.24 -5.45
CA PHE A 152 -0.25 18.51 -5.94
C PHE A 152 -0.42 18.73 -7.44
N ALA A 153 -0.11 17.73 -8.26
CA ALA A 153 -0.09 17.82 -9.72
C ALA A 153 -1.44 17.42 -10.37
N GLY A 154 -2.31 16.76 -9.61
CA GLY A 154 -3.64 16.37 -10.05
C GLY A 154 -3.62 15.48 -11.29
N ARG A 155 -4.58 15.73 -12.17
CA ARG A 155 -4.83 14.90 -13.37
C ARG A 155 -3.67 14.89 -14.36
N TRP A 156 -2.89 15.96 -14.43
CA TRP A 156 -1.70 16.03 -15.30
C TRP A 156 -0.71 14.90 -15.04
N LEU A 157 -0.53 14.51 -13.78
CA LEU A 157 0.37 13.41 -13.43
C LEU A 157 -0.26 12.06 -13.80
N MET A 158 -1.55 11.87 -13.49
CA MET A 158 -2.28 10.65 -13.81
C MET A 158 -2.29 10.35 -15.32
N ASP A 159 -2.40 11.39 -16.16
CA ASP A 159 -2.38 11.22 -17.62
C ASP A 159 -0.98 10.84 -18.16
N LYS A 160 0.08 11.03 -17.38
CA LYS A 160 1.47 10.67 -17.74
C LYS A 160 1.91 9.30 -17.24
N VAL A 161 1.25 8.77 -16.22
CA VAL A 161 1.62 7.50 -15.60
C VAL A 161 0.85 6.39 -16.29
N ASP A 162 1.57 5.46 -16.92
CA ASP A 162 0.96 4.24 -17.46
C ASP A 162 0.67 3.25 -16.32
N ALA A 163 -0.57 3.30 -15.82
CA ALA A 163 -1.07 2.42 -14.76
C ALA A 163 -0.98 0.92 -15.11
N ASN A 164 -0.95 0.55 -16.41
CA ASN A 164 -0.76 -0.85 -16.80
C ASN A 164 0.71 -1.27 -16.66
N CYS A 165 1.64 -0.38 -17.01
CA CYS A 165 3.07 -0.62 -16.85
C CYS A 165 3.45 -0.75 -15.38
N THR A 166 2.96 0.16 -14.53
CA THR A 166 3.25 0.15 -13.08
C THR A 166 2.73 -1.11 -12.40
N ARG A 167 1.49 -1.54 -12.69
CA ARG A 167 0.93 -2.79 -12.16
C ARG A 167 1.69 -4.02 -12.62
N LYS A 168 2.18 -4.05 -13.87
CA LYS A 168 3.06 -5.13 -14.35
C LYS A 168 4.40 -5.15 -13.60
N LEU A 169 5.00 -3.99 -13.37
CA LEU A 169 6.25 -3.87 -12.60
C LEU A 169 6.04 -4.31 -11.14
N ALA A 170 4.94 -3.90 -10.51
CA ALA A 170 4.57 -4.35 -9.18
C ALA A 170 4.36 -5.87 -9.14
N CYS A 171 3.59 -6.43 -10.08
CA CYS A 171 3.38 -7.88 -10.22
C CYS A 171 4.71 -8.64 -10.29
N ILE A 172 5.63 -8.22 -11.18
CA ILE A 172 6.95 -8.83 -11.34
C ILE A 172 7.75 -8.76 -10.03
N LEU A 173 7.75 -7.60 -9.37
CA LEU A 173 8.45 -7.41 -8.10
C LEU A 173 7.92 -8.36 -7.01
N PHE A 174 6.60 -8.46 -6.87
CA PHE A 174 5.95 -9.36 -5.91
C PHE A 174 6.24 -10.84 -6.21
N ILE A 175 6.25 -11.24 -7.48
CA ILE A 175 6.61 -12.61 -7.89
C ILE A 175 8.07 -12.90 -7.55
N ILE A 176 8.99 -11.96 -7.82
CA ILE A 176 10.41 -12.12 -7.48
C ILE A 176 10.59 -12.29 -5.96
N ILE A 177 9.95 -11.44 -5.16
CA ILE A 177 10.00 -11.53 -3.70
C ILE A 177 9.42 -12.87 -3.22
N GLY A 178 8.32 -13.32 -3.80
CA GLY A 178 7.71 -14.60 -3.47
C GLY A 178 8.60 -15.80 -3.79
N ILE A 179 9.22 -15.83 -4.98
CA ILE A 179 10.16 -16.88 -5.37
C ILE A 179 11.39 -16.88 -4.45
N ILE A 180 11.96 -15.70 -4.16
CA ILE A 180 13.09 -15.57 -3.22
C ILE A 180 12.67 -16.12 -1.86
N THR A 181 11.51 -15.74 -1.34
CA THR A 181 11.02 -16.21 -0.03
C THR A 181 10.89 -17.73 0.05
N ILE A 182 10.51 -18.39 -1.05
CA ILE A 182 10.40 -19.86 -1.14
C ILE A 182 11.79 -20.52 -1.21
N VAL A 183 12.69 -19.98 -2.04
CA VAL A 183 14.01 -20.60 -2.31
C VAL A 183 15.01 -20.33 -1.19
N THR A 184 14.90 -19.18 -0.52
CA THR A 184 15.75 -18.81 0.60
C THR A 184 14.90 -18.62 1.85
N PRO A 185 14.67 -19.68 2.64
CA PRO A 185 13.91 -19.57 3.89
C PRO A 185 14.66 -18.68 4.90
N GLN A 186 14.27 -17.42 4.99
CA GLN A 186 14.84 -16.42 5.91
C GLN A 186 13.93 -16.12 7.11
N LEU A 187 12.82 -16.83 7.25
CA LEU A 187 11.87 -16.62 8.35
C LEU A 187 12.47 -17.18 9.64
N THR A 188 13.12 -16.30 10.40
CA THR A 188 13.68 -16.52 11.73
C THR A 188 12.73 -16.04 12.80
#